data_AF-A0A420WXE9-F1
#
_entry.id   AF-A0A420WXE9-F1
#
_cell.length_a   1.000
_cell.length_b   1.000
_cell.length_c   1.000
_cell.angle_alpha   90.00
_cell.angle_beta   90.00
_cell.angle_gamma   90.00
#
_symmetry.space_group_name_H-M   'P 1'
#
loop_
_entity.id
_entity.type
_entity.pdbx_description
1 polymer ?
#
loop_
_entity_poly.entity_id
_entity_poly.type
_entity_poly.pdbx_seq_one_letter_code
_entity_poly.pdbx_strand_id
1 'polypeptide(L)'
;MVQIAVSAEVELQVAFGDVDMMAIVWHGHYVRYFEAARNALLDRIGYNVETMRAFGHEWPVVDLRIRYALPARFNQRLIARAELVEWLHRLRIRYTVSDADSGTRLTRGHTDQAAVDMATGRLCMNTPDILRERLAPWLAPPASGDPCS
;
A
#
# COMPACT_ATOMS: atom_id res chain seq x y z
N MET A 1 16.02 -7.64 -11.05
CA MET A 1 14.92 -6.94 -10.34
C MET A 1 15.14 -7.12 -8.85
N VAL A 2 15.16 -6.04 -8.06
CA VAL A 2 15.21 -6.15 -6.60
C VAL A 2 13.86 -6.67 -6.13
N GLN A 3 13.83 -7.88 -5.59
CA GLN A 3 12.63 -8.48 -5.03
C GLN A 3 12.41 -7.93 -3.62
N ILE A 4 11.23 -7.35 -3.38
CA ILE A 4 10.86 -6.75 -2.10
C ILE A 4 9.88 -7.70 -1.42
N ALA A 5 10.21 -8.15 -0.21
CA ALA A 5 9.40 -9.09 0.56
C ALA A 5 8.64 -8.40 1.71
N VAL A 6 8.13 -7.18 1.49
CA VAL A 6 7.37 -6.44 2.52
C VAL A 6 5.88 -6.43 2.21
N SER A 7 5.11 -6.91 3.16
CA SER A 7 3.66 -6.82 3.16
C SER A 7 3.13 -6.64 4.58
N ALA A 8 1.93 -6.11 4.70
CA ALA A 8 1.17 -6.06 5.94
C ALA A 8 -0.30 -6.32 5.66
N GLU A 9 -1.01 -6.79 6.68
CA GLU A 9 -2.43 -7.10 6.63
C GLU A 9 -3.14 -6.49 7.82
N VAL A 10 -4.38 -6.08 7.62
CA VAL A 10 -5.28 -5.62 8.67
C VAL A 10 -6.64 -6.32 8.52
N GLU A 11 -7.21 -6.73 9.65
CA GLU A 11 -8.59 -7.21 9.71
C GLU A 11 -9.53 -6.01 9.91
N LEU A 12 -10.60 -5.96 9.12
CA LEU A 12 -11.59 -4.90 9.10
C LEU A 12 -12.98 -5.51 9.14
N GLN A 13 -13.92 -4.85 9.82
CA GLN A 13 -15.33 -5.19 9.74
C GLN A 13 -16.05 -4.12 8.93
N VAL A 14 -16.86 -4.53 7.95
CA VAL A 14 -17.67 -3.62 7.14
C VAL A 14 -18.71 -2.93 8.02
N ALA A 15 -18.55 -1.62 8.22
CA ALA A 15 -19.47 -0.83 9.04
C ALA A 15 -20.75 -0.49 8.28
N PHE A 16 -21.81 -0.11 9.00
CA PHE A 16 -23.07 0.30 8.38
C PHE A 16 -22.88 1.48 7.42
N GLY A 17 -22.08 2.48 7.84
CA GLY A 17 -21.76 3.66 7.02
C GLY A 17 -20.92 3.36 5.77
N ASP A 18 -20.48 2.11 5.58
CA ASP A 18 -19.73 1.71 4.40
C ASP A 18 -20.61 1.33 3.21
N VAL A 19 -21.86 0.97 3.50
CA VAL A 19 -22.79 0.32 2.59
C VAL A 19 -23.74 1.34 1.96
N ASP A 20 -24.00 1.19 0.66
CA ASP A 20 -24.96 2.03 -0.06
C ASP A 20 -26.32 1.35 -0.27
N MET A 21 -27.22 2.00 -1.02
CA MET A 21 -28.56 1.48 -1.29
C MET A 21 -28.59 0.13 -2.03
N MET A 22 -27.46 -0.32 -2.61
CA MET A 22 -27.33 -1.63 -3.25
C MET A 22 -26.96 -2.74 -2.25
N ALA A 23 -26.92 -2.44 -0.94
CA ALA A 23 -26.58 -3.37 0.14
C ALA A 23 -25.17 -3.99 0.00
N ILE A 24 -24.25 -3.24 -0.61
CA ILE A 24 -22.83 -3.56 -0.73
C ILE A 24 -21.99 -2.33 -0.34
N VAL A 25 -20.71 -2.55 -0.04
CA VAL A 25 -19.79 -1.44 0.22
C VAL A 25 -19.73 -0.50 -0.98
N TRP A 26 -19.97 0.79 -0.74
CA TRP A 26 -19.83 1.83 -1.76
C TRP A 26 -18.39 1.84 -2.31
N HIS A 27 -18.25 1.85 -3.63
CA HIS A 27 -16.95 1.66 -4.29
C HIS A 27 -15.82 2.58 -3.77
N GLY A 28 -16.08 3.85 -3.47
CA GLY A 28 -15.05 4.77 -2.97
C GLY A 28 -14.56 4.46 -1.55
N HIS A 29 -15.31 3.68 -0.77
CA HIS A 29 -14.94 3.30 0.58
C HIS A 29 -13.81 2.27 0.65
N TYR A 30 -13.52 1.55 -0.44
CA TYR A 30 -12.38 0.63 -0.48
C TYR A 30 -11.02 1.35 -0.33
N VAL A 31 -10.95 2.65 -0.65
CA VAL A 31 -9.74 3.45 -0.47
C VAL A 31 -9.33 3.50 1.00
N ARG A 32 -10.29 3.56 1.94
CA ARG A 32 -9.99 3.56 3.36
C ARG A 32 -9.44 2.23 3.85
N TYR A 33 -9.90 1.12 3.27
CA TYR A 33 -9.38 -0.21 3.58
C TYR A 33 -7.94 -0.37 3.07
N PHE A 34 -7.66 0.14 1.87
CA PHE A 34 -6.30 0.21 1.33
C PHE A 34 -5.39 1.10 2.18
N GLU A 35 -5.89 2.23 2.65
CA GLU A 35 -5.16 3.13 3.54
C GLU A 35 -4.82 2.48 4.88
N ALA A 36 -5.75 1.78 5.51
CA ALA A 36 -5.48 1.05 6.75
C ALA A 36 -4.35 0.02 6.57
N ALA A 37 -4.39 -0.76 5.48
CA ALA A 37 -3.33 -1.71 5.15
C ALA A 37 -2.00 -1.03 4.78
N ARG A 38 -2.05 0.10 4.06
CA ARG A 38 -0.87 0.92 3.72
C ARG A 38 -0.21 1.47 4.97
N ASN A 39 -0.99 1.99 5.93
CA ASN A 39 -0.44 2.53 7.16
C ASN A 39 0.26 1.43 7.96
N ALA A 40 -0.38 0.25 8.12
CA ALA A 40 0.26 -0.90 8.75
C ALA A 40 1.56 -1.34 8.05
N LEU A 41 1.60 -1.28 6.71
CA LEU A 41 2.81 -1.56 5.92
C LEU A 41 3.92 -0.53 6.18
N LEU A 42 3.58 0.75 6.18
CA LEU A 42 4.52 1.85 6.38
C LEU A 42 5.05 1.90 7.82
N ASP A 43 4.19 1.64 8.81
CA ASP A 43 4.59 1.48 10.21
C ASP A 43 5.56 0.30 10.37
N ARG A 44 5.29 -0.82 9.71
CA ARG A 44 6.15 -2.02 9.74
C ARG A 44 7.58 -1.74 9.26
N ILE A 45 7.75 -0.86 8.27
CA ILE A 45 9.08 -0.46 7.79
C ILE A 45 9.63 0.78 8.52
N GLY A 46 8.91 1.33 9.49
CA GLY A 46 9.31 2.54 10.21
C GLY A 46 9.40 3.77 9.31
N TYR A 47 8.50 3.87 8.32
CA TYR A 47 8.43 4.98 7.36
C TYR A 47 6.98 5.44 7.16
N ASN A 48 6.29 5.69 8.26
CA ASN A 48 4.93 6.23 8.26
C ASN A 48 4.89 7.73 7.94
N VAL A 49 3.68 8.29 7.88
CA VAL A 49 3.46 9.69 7.47
C VAL A 49 4.22 10.66 8.39
N GLU A 50 4.23 10.41 9.69
CA GLU A 50 4.97 11.21 10.67
C GLU A 50 6.47 11.18 10.38
N THR A 51 7.01 10.00 10.09
CA THR A 51 8.42 9.83 9.72
C THR A 51 8.72 10.54 8.39
N MET A 52 7.89 10.37 7.37
CA MET A 52 8.06 11.06 6.08
C MET A 52 8.19 12.57 6.28
N ARG A 53 7.27 13.17 7.05
CA ARG A 53 7.25 14.62 7.31
C ARG A 53 8.42 15.07 8.18
N ALA A 54 8.80 14.29 9.18
CA ALA A 54 9.96 14.60 10.03
C ALA A 54 11.28 14.66 9.23
N PHE A 55 11.37 13.91 8.13
CA PHE A 55 12.49 13.94 7.19
C PHE A 55 12.26 14.87 5.98
N GLY A 56 11.24 15.74 6.01
CA GLY A 56 11.03 16.79 5.01
C GLY A 56 10.36 16.33 3.71
N HIS A 57 9.68 15.18 3.73
CA HIS A 57 9.05 14.60 2.55
C HIS A 57 7.55 14.37 2.72
N GLU A 58 6.79 14.59 1.65
CA GLU A 58 5.40 14.17 1.52
C GLU A 58 5.24 13.19 0.35
N TRP A 59 4.25 12.31 0.44
CA TRP A 59 4.02 11.22 -0.52
C TRP A 59 2.56 11.17 -1.01
N PRO A 60 2.09 12.22 -1.70
CA PRO A 60 0.74 12.24 -2.26
C PRO A 60 0.51 11.04 -3.19
N VAL A 61 -0.69 10.47 -3.12
CA VAL A 61 -1.16 9.49 -4.09
C VAL A 61 -1.43 10.22 -5.41
N VAL A 62 -0.73 9.81 -6.47
CA VAL A 62 -0.82 10.41 -7.82
C VAL A 62 -1.56 9.51 -8.82
N ASP A 63 -1.64 8.21 -8.54
CA ASP A 63 -2.47 7.27 -9.30
C ASP A 63 -3.14 6.27 -8.35
N LEU A 64 -4.39 5.93 -8.65
CA LEU A 64 -5.17 4.93 -7.94
C LEU A 64 -5.93 4.09 -8.96
N ARG A 65 -5.72 2.78 -8.92
CA ARG A 65 -6.49 1.82 -9.73
C ARG A 65 -7.14 0.77 -8.85
N ILE A 66 -8.44 0.59 -9.01
CA ILE A 66 -9.21 -0.41 -8.28
C ILE A 66 -9.98 -1.31 -9.25
N ARG A 67 -10.01 -2.60 -8.96
CA ARG A 67 -10.87 -3.58 -9.62
C ARG A 67 -11.68 -4.31 -8.57
N TYR A 68 -13.00 -4.17 -8.66
CA TYR A 68 -13.99 -4.85 -7.84
C TYR A 68 -14.41 -6.14 -8.56
N ALA A 69 -14.03 -7.30 -8.02
CA ALA A 69 -14.42 -8.59 -8.58
C ALA A 69 -15.70 -9.13 -7.91
N LEU A 70 -15.81 -8.94 -6.60
CA LEU A 70 -16.97 -9.29 -5.79
C LEU A 70 -17.23 -8.17 -4.76
N PRO A 71 -18.50 -7.92 -4.40
CA PRO A 71 -18.83 -6.92 -3.39
C PRO A 71 -18.57 -7.44 -1.98
N ALA A 72 -18.23 -6.53 -1.07
CA ALA A 72 -18.31 -6.76 0.38
C ALA A 72 -19.68 -6.30 0.92
N ARG A 73 -20.14 -6.90 2.02
CA ARG A 73 -21.46 -6.66 2.62
C ARG A 73 -21.36 -6.23 4.08
N PHE A 74 -22.42 -5.62 4.60
CA PHE A 74 -22.52 -5.23 6.01
C PHE A 74 -22.12 -6.36 6.97
N ASN A 75 -21.39 -6.02 8.03
CA ASN A 75 -20.84 -6.92 9.05
C ASN A 75 -19.86 -8.00 8.57
N GLN A 76 -19.54 -8.07 7.27
CA GLN A 76 -18.53 -8.99 6.75
C GLN A 76 -17.15 -8.64 7.32
N ARG A 77 -16.39 -9.66 7.69
CA ARG A 77 -14.99 -9.53 8.10
C ARG A 77 -14.09 -9.63 6.88
N LEU A 78 -13.19 -8.68 6.74
CA LEU A 78 -12.31 -8.54 5.59
C LEU A 78 -10.86 -8.54 6.03
N ILE A 79 -9.99 -9.12 5.22
CA ILE A 79 -8.54 -8.91 5.31
C ILE A 79 -8.13 -7.98 4.18
N ALA A 80 -7.61 -6.81 4.54
CA ALA A 80 -6.95 -5.91 3.60
C ALA A 80 -5.44 -6.08 3.70
N ARG A 81 -4.81 -6.45 2.58
CA ARG A 81 -3.36 -6.67 2.45
C ARG A 81 -2.75 -5.58 1.59
N ALA A 82 -1.62 -5.04 2.02
CA ALA A 82 -0.79 -4.12 1.27
C ALA A 82 0.59 -4.75 1.01
N GLU A 83 1.11 -4.59 -0.21
CA GLU A 83 2.41 -5.09 -0.63
C GLU A 83 3.21 -3.99 -1.33
N LEU A 84 4.42 -3.72 -0.85
CA LEU A 84 5.33 -2.79 -1.53
C LEU A 84 5.97 -3.49 -2.73
N VAL A 85 5.75 -2.97 -3.93
CA VAL A 85 6.25 -3.60 -5.17
C VAL A 85 7.20 -2.72 -5.98
N GLU A 86 7.27 -1.43 -5.68
CA GLU A 86 8.20 -0.48 -6.29
C GLU A 86 8.50 0.63 -5.29
N TRP A 87 9.77 1.03 -5.19
CA TRP A 87 10.21 2.09 -4.28
C TRP A 87 11.41 2.89 -4.81
N LEU A 88 11.88 2.68 -6.04
CA LEU A 88 13.08 3.37 -6.53
C LEU A 88 12.79 4.81 -6.99
N HIS A 89 11.68 4.99 -7.70
CA HIS A 89 11.27 6.30 -8.25
C HIS A 89 9.89 6.75 -7.74
N ARG A 90 9.08 5.82 -7.26
CA ARG A 90 7.76 6.01 -6.68
C ARG A 90 7.50 4.91 -5.68
N LEU A 91 6.58 5.12 -4.74
CA LEU A 91 6.02 4.04 -3.94
C LEU A 91 4.82 3.47 -4.68
N ARG A 92 4.96 2.27 -5.24
CA ARG A 92 3.82 1.49 -5.72
C ARG A 92 3.46 0.44 -4.70
N ILE A 93 2.24 0.51 -4.21
CA ILE A 93 1.69 -0.44 -3.25
C ILE A 93 0.51 -1.16 -3.89
N ARG A 94 0.57 -2.49 -3.96
CA ARG A 94 -0.57 -3.31 -4.38
C ARG A 94 -1.43 -3.64 -3.19
N TYR A 95 -2.73 -3.69 -3.43
CA TYR A 95 -3.72 -4.04 -2.43
C TYR A 95 -4.56 -5.23 -2.87
N THR A 96 -4.93 -6.05 -1.91
CA THR A 96 -5.99 -7.04 -2.05
C THR A 96 -6.91 -6.96 -0.84
N VAL A 97 -8.20 -7.10 -1.07
CA VAL A 97 -9.22 -7.25 -0.02
C VAL A 97 -9.89 -8.60 -0.24
N SER A 98 -9.88 -9.44 0.79
CA SER A 98 -10.50 -10.76 0.79
C SER A 98 -11.46 -10.90 1.96
N ASP A 99 -12.44 -11.78 1.79
CA ASP A 99 -13.25 -12.28 2.88
C ASP A 99 -12.36 -13.02 3.90
N ALA A 100 -12.51 -12.71 5.19
CA ALA A 100 -11.63 -13.23 6.24
C ALA A 100 -11.89 -14.72 6.55
N ASP A 101 -13.10 -15.21 6.31
CA ASP A 101 -13.49 -16.59 6.62
C ASP A 101 -13.09 -17.55 5.48
N SER A 102 -13.42 -17.19 4.24
CA SER A 102 -13.20 -18.04 3.06
C SER A 102 -11.90 -17.77 2.32
N GLY A 103 -11.24 -16.63 2.58
CA GLY A 103 -10.08 -16.17 1.80
C GLY A 103 -10.43 -15.71 0.38
N THR A 104 -11.72 -15.65 0.03
CA THR A 104 -12.16 -15.24 -1.31
C THR A 104 -11.76 -13.80 -1.58
N ARG A 105 -10.93 -13.57 -2.61
CA ARG A 105 -10.52 -12.22 -2.99
C ARG A 105 -11.67 -11.45 -3.64
N LEU A 106 -12.07 -10.36 -3.00
CA LEU A 106 -13.17 -9.50 -3.42
C LEU A 106 -12.70 -8.37 -4.34
N THR A 107 -11.60 -7.72 -3.96
CA THR A 107 -11.10 -6.52 -4.64
C THR A 107 -9.58 -6.55 -4.72
N ARG A 108 -9.04 -5.95 -5.78
CA ARG A 108 -7.60 -5.67 -5.90
C ARG A 108 -7.37 -4.28 -6.44
N GLY A 109 -6.25 -3.69 -6.10
CA GLY A 109 -5.88 -2.38 -6.61
C GLY A 109 -4.41 -2.08 -6.43
N HIS A 110 -4.01 -0.87 -6.79
CA HIS A 110 -2.74 -0.29 -6.39
C HIS A 110 -2.84 1.23 -6.32
N THR A 111 -1.92 1.82 -5.57
CA THR A 111 -1.65 3.25 -5.57
C THR A 111 -0.21 3.48 -5.97
N ASP A 112 0.02 4.58 -6.69
CA ASP A 112 1.34 5.16 -6.88
C ASP A 112 1.45 6.46 -6.10
N GLN A 113 2.54 6.61 -5.36
CA GLN A 113 2.85 7.83 -4.63
C GLN A 113 4.18 8.40 -5.12
N ALA A 114 4.22 9.71 -5.31
CA ALA A 114 5.43 10.44 -5.68
C ALA A 114 5.97 11.17 -4.45
N ALA A 115 7.29 11.09 -4.23
CA ALA A 115 7.93 11.87 -3.19
C ALA A 115 7.97 13.35 -3.58
N VAL A 116 7.64 14.22 -2.63
CA VAL A 116 7.70 15.68 -2.77
C VAL A 116 8.54 16.24 -1.64
N ASP A 117 9.49 17.09 -1.98
CA ASP A 117 10.25 17.88 -1.01
C ASP A 117 9.36 18.98 -0.44
N MET A 118 9.15 18.98 0.89
CA MET A 118 8.22 19.90 1.53
C MET A 118 8.68 21.36 1.51
N ALA A 119 9.99 21.61 1.48
CA ALA A 119 10.53 22.96 1.51
C ALA A 119 10.33 23.68 0.16
N THR A 120 10.43 22.92 -0.94
CA THR A 120 10.40 23.46 -2.31
C THR A 120 9.09 23.14 -3.06
N GLY A 121 8.31 22.18 -2.56
CA GLY A 121 7.12 21.65 -3.24
C GLY A 121 7.44 20.87 -4.52
N ARG A 122 8.70 20.52 -4.77
CA ARG A 122 9.14 19.86 -6.00
C ARG A 122 9.14 18.34 -5.85
N LEU A 123 8.82 17.66 -6.94
CA LEU A 123 8.87 16.20 -7.03
C LEU A 123 10.32 15.71 -6.93
N CYS A 124 10.55 14.73 -6.05
CA CYS A 124 11.81 14.02 -5.95
C CYS A 124 11.87 12.95 -7.05
N MET A 125 12.87 13.02 -7.93
CA MET A 125 13.03 12.05 -9.04
C MET A 125 13.43 10.65 -8.57
N ASN A 126 14.06 10.59 -7.40
CA ASN A 126 14.48 9.36 -6.73
C ASN A 126 13.90 9.36 -5.32
N THR A 127 13.77 8.17 -4.76
CA THR A 127 13.31 8.05 -3.39
C THR A 127 14.36 8.54 -2.38
N PRO A 128 13.92 9.24 -1.32
CA PRO A 128 14.78 9.70 -0.24
C PRO A 128 15.63 8.59 0.38
N ASP A 129 16.86 8.93 0.79
CA ASP A 129 17.80 7.95 1.36
C ASP A 129 17.25 7.28 2.62
N ILE A 130 16.48 8.00 3.43
CA ILE A 130 15.80 7.44 4.60
C ILE A 130 14.90 6.25 4.23
N LEU A 131 14.17 6.29 3.11
CA LEU A 131 13.36 5.16 2.68
C LEU A 131 14.24 3.97 2.28
N ARG A 132 15.37 4.22 1.60
CA ARG A 132 16.34 3.18 1.24
C ARG A 132 16.90 2.49 2.48
N GLU A 133 17.28 3.26 3.49
CA GLU A 133 17.78 2.75 4.78
C GLU A 133 16.72 1.88 5.49
N ARG A 134 15.47 2.35 5.54
CA ARG A 134 14.34 1.63 6.15
C ARG A 134 14.01 0.33 5.42
N LEU A 135 14.21 0.29 4.11
CA LEU A 135 13.97 -0.91 3.31
C LEU A 135 15.13 -1.90 3.32
N ALA A 136 16.35 -1.49 3.65
CA ALA A 136 17.54 -2.35 3.62
C ALA A 136 17.36 -3.73 4.30
N PRO A 137 16.71 -3.85 5.48
CA PRO A 137 16.47 -5.16 6.12
C PRO A 137 15.53 -6.10 5.36
N TRP A 138 14.77 -5.57 4.39
CA TRP A 138 13.72 -6.27 3.67
C TRP A 138 14.07 -6.59 2.22
N LEU A 139 15.20 -6.07 1.73
CA LEU A 139 15.71 -6.36 0.40
C LEU A 139 16.38 -7.73 0.44
N ALA A 140 15.97 -8.63 -0.45
CA ALA A 140 16.74 -9.85 -0.66
C ALA A 140 18.15 -9.47 -1.16
N PRO A 141 19.21 -10.19 -0.75
CA PRO A 141 20.51 -10.04 -1.40
C PRO A 141 20.34 -10.25 -2.91
N PRO A 142 21.12 -9.54 -3.76
CA PRO A 142 21.08 -9.80 -5.19
C PRO A 142 21.33 -11.30 -5.41
N ALA A 143 20.48 -11.94 -6.22
CA ALA A 143 20.65 -13.35 -6.55
C ALA A 143 22.11 -13.56 -6.98
N SER A 144 22.83 -14.44 -6.27
CA SER A 144 24.22 -14.74 -6.55
C SER A 144 24.33 -15.35 -7.95
N GLY A 145 24.89 -14.56 -8.89
CA GLY A 145 25.49 -15.01 -10.14
C GLY A 145 24.53 -15.41 -11.25
N ASP A 146 24.42 -14.55 -12.27
CA ASP A 146 24.66 -15.03 -13.63
C ASP A 146 26.13 -14.68 -13.93
N PRO A 147 27.06 -15.66 -13.96
CA PRO A 147 28.48 -15.41 -14.23
C PRO A 147 28.79 -15.09 -15.70
N CYS A 148 27.80 -14.64 -16.49
CA CYS A 148 28.00 -14.31 -17.90
C CYS A 148 27.07 -13.18 -18.33
N SER A 149 27.53 -11.93 -18.20
CA SER A 149 27.05 -10.76 -18.93
C SER A 149 28.15 -9.71 -18.98
#